data_AF-A0A0L6VPM6-F1
#
_entry.id   AF-A0A0L6VPM6-F1
#
_cell.length_a   1.000
_cell.length_b   1.000
_cell.length_c   1.000
_cell.angle_alpha   90.00
_cell.angle_beta   90.00
_cell.angle_gamma   90.00
#
_symmetry.space_group_name_H-M   'P 1'
#
loop_
_entity.id
_entity.type
_entity.pdbx_description
1 polymer ?
#
loop_
_entity_poly.entity_id
_entity_poly.type
_entity_poly.pdbx_seq_one_letter_code
_entity_poly.pdbx_strand_id
1 'polypeptide(L)'
;MLEEESKIHPATTLANQKPLTITEVYSGMDKVNSTVFKTSIEGIPLLTNDNYKIWRICALNLFDLIGLKDQLIKDKNSVLPAEDNKLLKSILVAKLDSLVQTNFINMENKNSAILIWKSITQLFASNQSSNKARLFQSFLCTP
;
A
#
# COMPACT_ATOMS: atom_id res chain seq x y z
N MET A 1 41.61 71.70 4.44
CA MET A 1 42.84 70.97 4.79
C MET A 1 42.53 70.22 6.08
N LEU A 2 42.76 68.90 6.10
CA LEU A 2 42.57 67.92 7.20
C LEU A 2 41.10 67.51 7.44
N GLU A 3 40.66 66.25 7.16
CA GLU A 3 40.94 64.95 7.85
C GLU A 3 40.63 65.04 9.35
N GLU A 4 39.95 64.14 10.06
CA GLU A 4 39.38 62.78 9.91
C GLU A 4 38.39 62.67 11.11
N GLU A 5 37.30 61.89 11.16
CA GLU A 5 37.32 60.47 11.50
C GLU A 5 35.89 59.85 11.44
N SER A 6 35.85 58.65 10.87
CA SER A 6 35.16 57.44 11.36
C SER A 6 33.63 57.41 11.54
N LYS A 7 32.98 56.64 10.65
CA LYS A 7 32.20 55.48 11.12
C LYS A 7 32.06 54.39 10.06
N ILE A 8 32.49 53.20 10.46
CA ILE A 8 32.48 51.91 9.78
C ILE A 8 31.04 51.35 9.71
N HIS A 9 30.75 50.56 8.64
CA HIS A 9 29.84 49.39 8.50
C HIS A 9 29.04 49.40 7.18
N PRO A 10 28.61 48.24 6.63
CA PRO A 10 29.46 47.22 6.02
C PRO A 10 28.91 46.71 4.66
N ALA A 11 29.61 45.74 4.09
CA ALA A 11 29.34 45.03 2.86
C ALA A 11 27.91 44.48 2.69
N THR A 12 27.42 44.62 1.45
CA THR A 12 26.26 43.94 0.87
C THR A 12 26.41 42.42 0.98
N THR A 13 25.44 41.73 1.59
CA THR A 13 25.34 40.26 1.55
C THR A 13 23.87 39.83 1.40
N LEU A 14 23.67 39.11 0.30
CA LEU A 14 22.78 37.97 0.05
C LEU A 14 21.25 38.14 0.14
N ALA A 15 20.65 37.81 -1.00
CA ALA A 15 19.22 37.69 -1.26
C ALA A 15 18.46 36.85 -0.21
N ASN A 16 17.37 37.43 0.28
CA ASN A 16 16.33 36.73 1.00
C ASN A 16 15.63 35.72 0.09
N GLN A 17 15.91 34.43 0.29
CA GLN A 17 15.01 33.36 -0.15
C GLN A 17 14.14 32.94 1.04
N LYS A 18 12.84 33.21 0.90
CA LYS A 18 11.75 32.74 1.76
C LYS A 18 11.73 31.20 1.74
N PRO A 19 11.58 30.49 2.88
CA PRO A 19 11.44 29.05 2.87
C PRO A 19 10.17 28.67 2.08
N LEU A 20 10.36 27.84 1.06
CA LEU A 20 9.29 27.23 0.31
C LEU A 20 8.53 26.30 1.25
N THR A 21 7.25 26.56 1.46
CA THR A 21 6.35 25.67 2.20
C THR A 21 6.37 24.30 1.51
N ILE A 22 7.13 23.36 2.06
CA ILE A 22 7.02 21.96 1.70
C ILE A 22 5.69 21.52 2.31
N THR A 23 4.66 21.39 1.48
CA THR A 23 3.52 20.55 1.80
C THR A 23 4.11 19.15 1.97
N GLU A 24 4.37 18.75 3.21
CA GLU A 24 4.80 17.41 3.57
C GLU A 24 3.69 16.44 3.18
N VAL A 25 3.73 15.96 1.94
CA VAL A 25 3.02 14.75 1.54
C VAL A 25 3.78 13.62 2.23
N TYR A 26 3.42 13.35 3.48
CA TYR A 26 3.88 12.17 4.21
C TYR A 26 3.33 10.94 3.51
N SER A 27 4.07 10.41 2.54
CA SER A 27 3.78 9.09 1.99
C SER A 27 4.18 8.06 3.04
N GLY A 28 3.44 6.95 3.15
CA GLY A 28 3.85 5.84 4.03
C GLY A 28 5.28 5.32 3.74
N MET A 29 5.81 5.63 2.55
CA MET A 29 7.16 5.27 2.09
C MET A 29 8.27 6.08 2.77
N ASP A 30 7.98 7.30 3.24
CA ASP A 30 8.98 8.15 3.91
C ASP A 30 9.35 7.62 5.31
N LYS A 31 8.51 6.71 5.85
CA LYS A 31 8.65 6.15 7.20
C LYS A 31 9.43 4.82 7.25
N VAL A 32 9.68 4.17 6.11
CA VAL A 32 10.23 2.80 6.06
C VAL A 32 11.53 2.76 5.26
N ASN A 33 12.53 2.02 5.77
CA ASN A 33 13.76 1.77 5.02
C ASN A 33 13.44 1.08 3.68
N SER A 34 13.89 1.68 2.57
CA SER A 34 13.61 1.21 1.20
C SER A 34 14.01 -0.26 0.96
N THR A 35 15.11 -0.72 1.56
CA THR A 35 15.54 -2.13 1.49
C THR A 35 14.54 -3.05 2.17
N VAL A 36 14.09 -2.70 3.38
CA VAL A 36 13.10 -3.49 4.13
C VAL A 36 11.78 -3.54 3.38
N PHE A 37 11.34 -2.42 2.81
CA PHE A 37 10.14 -2.35 1.99
C PHE A 37 10.22 -3.23 0.75
N LYS A 38 11.34 -3.15 0.00
CA LYS A 38 11.59 -3.98 -1.18
C LYS A 38 11.59 -5.48 -0.83
N THR A 39 12.34 -5.88 0.19
CA THR A 39 12.39 -7.27 0.65
C THR A 39 11.02 -7.78 1.11
N SER A 40 10.24 -6.92 1.77
CA SER A 40 8.87 -7.28 2.20
C SER A 40 7.94 -7.49 1.00
N ILE A 41 8.06 -6.68 -0.07
CA ILE A 41 7.32 -6.91 -1.32
C ILE A 41 7.76 -8.22 -1.97
N GLU A 42 9.06 -8.49 -2.07
CA GLU A 42 9.60 -9.71 -2.67
C GLU A 42 9.13 -10.97 -1.93
N GLY A 43 9.00 -10.90 -0.60
CA GLY A 43 8.50 -11.99 0.24
C GLY A 43 7.00 -12.31 0.11
N ILE A 44 6.20 -11.48 -0.56
CA ILE A 44 4.81 -11.80 -0.85
C ILE A 44 4.76 -12.76 -2.04
N PRO A 45 4.19 -13.98 -1.90
CA PRO A 45 4.03 -14.90 -3.03
C PRO A 45 3.05 -14.33 -4.07
N LEU A 46 3.07 -14.83 -5.30
CA LEU A 46 1.95 -14.59 -6.23
C LEU A 46 0.71 -15.30 -5.71
N LEU A 47 -0.45 -14.64 -5.72
CA LEU A 47 -1.70 -15.25 -5.26
C LEU A 47 -2.17 -16.35 -6.23
N THR A 48 -2.37 -17.54 -5.69
CA THR A 48 -3.02 -18.67 -6.35
C THR A 48 -4.21 -19.16 -5.53
N ASN A 49 -4.96 -20.14 -6.04
CA ASN A 49 -6.10 -20.71 -5.32
C ASN A 49 -5.72 -21.40 -4.00
N ASP A 50 -4.48 -21.90 -3.89
CA ASP A 50 -4.06 -22.77 -2.78
C ASP A 50 -3.25 -22.05 -1.70
N ASN A 51 -2.75 -20.84 -2.00
CA ASN A 51 -1.82 -20.14 -1.10
C ASN A 51 -2.42 -18.90 -0.40
N TYR A 52 -3.74 -18.66 -0.54
CA TYR A 52 -4.39 -17.45 -0.04
C TYR A 52 -4.07 -17.12 1.43
N LYS A 53 -4.02 -18.11 2.32
CA LYS A 53 -3.71 -17.88 3.74
C LYS A 53 -2.32 -17.25 3.92
N ILE A 54 -1.31 -17.83 3.27
CA ILE A 54 0.08 -17.37 3.32
C ILE A 54 0.20 -16.00 2.64
N TRP A 55 -0.39 -15.87 1.45
CA TRP A 55 -0.43 -14.62 0.70
C TRP A 55 -1.01 -13.47 1.54
N ARG A 56 -2.15 -13.70 2.19
CA ARG A 56 -2.85 -12.71 3.01
C ARG A 56 -2.01 -12.28 4.21
N ILE A 57 -1.31 -13.22 4.87
CA ILE A 57 -0.43 -12.90 6.00
C ILE A 57 0.71 -11.99 5.53
N CYS A 58 1.42 -12.35 4.46
CA CYS A 58 2.52 -11.53 3.94
C CYS A 58 2.05 -10.15 3.50
N ALA A 59 0.91 -10.06 2.79
CA ALA A 59 0.35 -8.79 2.36
C ALA A 59 -0.05 -7.89 3.55
N LEU A 60 -0.72 -8.45 4.56
CA LEU A 60 -1.10 -7.69 5.75
C LEU A 60 0.10 -7.21 6.56
N ASN A 61 1.16 -8.01 6.66
CA ASN A 61 2.39 -7.61 7.35
C ASN A 61 3.04 -6.41 6.64
N LEU A 62 3.08 -6.41 5.30
CA LEU A 62 3.56 -5.25 4.55
C LEU A 62 2.68 -4.03 4.77
N PHE A 63 1.36 -4.19 4.76
CA PHE A 63 0.44 -3.06 4.96
C PHE A 63 0.50 -2.50 6.38
N ASP A 64 0.83 -3.33 7.37
CA ASP A 64 1.12 -2.91 8.74
C ASP A 64 2.40 -2.09 8.79
N LEU A 65 3.45 -2.58 8.11
CA LEU A 65 4.76 -1.93 8.04
C LEU A 65 4.67 -0.50 7.47
N ILE A 66 3.78 -0.26 6.51
CA ILE A 66 3.55 1.07 5.92
C ILE A 66 2.38 1.85 6.56
N GLY A 67 1.76 1.32 7.61
CA GLY A 67 0.69 2.00 8.37
C GLY A 67 -0.67 2.08 7.65
N LEU A 68 -0.92 1.24 6.64
CA LEU A 68 -2.15 1.25 5.84
C LEU A 68 -3.11 0.08 6.10
N LYS A 69 -2.72 -0.88 6.96
CA LYS A 69 -3.52 -2.08 7.28
C LYS A 69 -4.92 -1.76 7.79
N ASP A 70 -5.04 -0.82 8.71
CA ASP A 70 -6.32 -0.52 9.35
C ASP A 70 -7.33 0.11 8.38
N GLN A 71 -6.86 1.00 7.50
CA GLN A 71 -7.64 1.60 6.42
C GLN A 71 -8.19 0.53 5.45
N LEU A 72 -7.46 -0.57 5.29
CA LEU A 72 -7.84 -1.66 4.38
C LEU A 72 -8.81 -2.68 4.99
N ILE A 73 -8.78 -2.89 6.32
CA ILE A 73 -9.54 -3.95 7.00
C ILE A 73 -10.76 -3.43 7.76
N LYS A 74 -10.63 -2.32 8.48
CA LYS A 74 -11.59 -1.96 9.56
C LYS A 74 -12.77 -1.14 9.07
N ASP A 75 -12.59 -0.34 8.02
CA ASP A 75 -13.56 0.69 7.68
C ASP A 75 -14.25 0.41 6.34
N LYS A 76 -15.58 0.33 6.38
CA LYS A 76 -16.41 0.14 5.19
C LYS A 76 -16.40 1.37 4.27
N ASN A 77 -16.04 2.54 4.81
CA ASN A 77 -16.07 3.83 4.13
C ASN A 77 -14.69 4.52 4.11
N SER A 78 -13.61 3.82 4.44
CA SER A 78 -12.28 4.43 4.40
C SER A 78 -11.96 4.88 2.98
N VAL A 79 -11.46 6.11 2.89
CA VAL A 79 -10.91 6.69 1.67
C VAL A 79 -9.40 6.75 1.86
N LEU A 80 -8.67 6.03 1.01
CA LEU A 80 -7.22 6.13 0.96
C LEU A 80 -6.82 7.43 0.25
N PRO A 81 -5.79 8.15 0.74
CA PRO A 81 -5.12 9.18 -0.03
C PRO A 81 -4.70 8.66 -1.41
N ALA A 82 -4.65 9.54 -2.42
CA ALA A 82 -4.42 9.14 -3.81
C ALA A 82 -3.10 8.35 -3.99
N GLU A 83 -2.03 8.78 -3.33
CA GLU A 83 -0.73 8.12 -3.41
C GLU A 83 -0.73 6.75 -2.70
N ASP A 84 -1.35 6.65 -1.52
CA ASP A 84 -1.49 5.38 -0.79
C ASP A 84 -2.32 4.37 -1.58
N ASN A 85 -3.42 4.84 -2.20
CA ASN A 85 -4.24 4.02 -3.10
C ASN A 85 -3.43 3.53 -4.31
N LYS A 86 -2.66 4.42 -4.95
CA LYS A 86 -1.80 4.07 -6.10
C LYS A 86 -0.73 3.05 -5.70
N LEU A 87 -0.10 3.23 -4.55
CA LEU A 87 0.91 2.32 -4.02
C LEU A 87 0.31 0.93 -3.73
N LEU A 88 -0.73 0.86 -2.90
CA LEU A 88 -1.36 -0.41 -2.52
C LEU A 88 -1.92 -1.14 -3.74
N LYS A 89 -2.56 -0.41 -4.66
CA LYS A 89 -3.04 -0.99 -5.92
C LYS A 89 -1.90 -1.63 -6.69
N SER A 90 -0.78 -0.92 -6.85
CA SER A 90 0.35 -1.42 -7.64
C SER A 90 0.92 -2.71 -7.03
N ILE A 91 1.04 -2.78 -5.71
CA ILE A 91 1.48 -3.99 -4.99
C ILE A 91 0.49 -5.13 -5.17
N LEU A 92 -0.81 -4.87 -4.96
CA LEU A 92 -1.86 -5.89 -5.09
C LEU A 92 -1.87 -6.48 -6.50
N VAL A 93 -1.93 -5.64 -7.53
CA VAL A 93 -1.92 -6.08 -8.93
C VAL A 93 -0.66 -6.88 -9.26
N ALA A 94 0.52 -6.41 -8.83
CA ALA A 94 1.78 -7.11 -9.07
C ALA A 94 1.87 -8.48 -8.36
N LYS A 95 1.06 -8.70 -7.33
CA LYS A 95 1.01 -9.95 -6.55
C LYS A 95 -0.20 -10.82 -6.86
N LEU A 96 -0.92 -10.52 -7.94
CA LEU A 96 -1.93 -11.40 -8.53
C LEU A 96 -1.32 -12.12 -9.73
N ASP A 97 -1.49 -13.45 -9.78
CA ASP A 97 -1.21 -14.22 -10.99
C ASP A 97 -2.04 -13.68 -12.17
N SER A 98 -1.49 -13.72 -13.40
CA SER A 98 -2.14 -13.10 -14.56
C SER A 98 -3.50 -13.73 -14.88
N LEU A 99 -3.67 -15.03 -14.62
CA LEU A 99 -4.93 -15.76 -14.80
C LEU A 99 -5.97 -15.38 -13.72
N VAL A 100 -5.47 -14.94 -12.58
CA VAL A 100 -6.24 -14.49 -11.41
C VAL A 100 -6.69 -13.03 -11.66
N GLN A 101 -5.84 -12.15 -12.20
CA GLN A 101 -6.14 -10.72 -12.41
C GLN A 101 -7.48 -10.42 -13.10
N THR A 102 -7.86 -11.17 -14.14
CA THR A 102 -9.13 -10.96 -14.87
C THR A 102 -10.37 -11.22 -14.02
N ASN A 103 -10.26 -12.07 -13.00
CA ASN A 103 -11.38 -12.42 -12.12
C ASN A 103 -11.56 -11.42 -10.95
N PHE A 104 -10.49 -10.73 -10.54
CA PHE A 104 -10.53 -9.81 -9.40
C PHE A 104 -10.49 -8.33 -9.79
N ILE A 105 -10.04 -7.99 -11.00
CA ILE A 105 -9.94 -6.61 -11.46
C ILE A 105 -11.00 -6.36 -12.54
N ASN A 106 -11.95 -5.48 -12.24
CA ASN A 106 -13.02 -5.08 -13.15
C ASN A 106 -13.08 -3.55 -13.28
N MET A 107 -14.01 -3.04 -14.09
CA MET A 107 -14.13 -1.59 -14.33
C MET A 107 -14.44 -0.79 -13.05
N GLU A 108 -15.10 -1.42 -12.08
CA GLU A 108 -15.55 -0.79 -10.83
C GLU A 108 -14.42 -0.70 -9.80
N ASN A 109 -13.56 -1.71 -9.71
CA ASN A 109 -12.55 -1.81 -8.66
C ASN A 109 -11.11 -1.51 -9.12
N LYS A 110 -10.83 -1.45 -10.45
CA LYS A 110 -9.47 -1.25 -10.99
C LYS A 110 -8.73 -0.03 -10.47
N ASN A 111 -9.44 0.95 -9.92
CA ASN A 111 -8.88 2.19 -9.41
C ASN A 111 -8.86 2.27 -7.87
N SER A 112 -9.31 1.23 -7.16
CA SER A 112 -9.40 1.24 -5.70
C SER A 112 -8.74 0.01 -5.08
N ALA A 113 -7.65 0.24 -4.34
CA ALA A 113 -6.96 -0.81 -3.60
C ALA A 113 -7.88 -1.48 -2.57
N ILE A 114 -8.77 -0.72 -1.92
CA ILE A 114 -9.77 -1.24 -0.98
C ILE A 114 -10.72 -2.20 -1.69
N LEU A 115 -11.26 -1.82 -2.85
CA LEU A 115 -12.19 -2.68 -3.57
C LEU A 115 -11.51 -3.94 -4.14
N ILE A 116 -10.26 -3.83 -4.60
CA ILE A 116 -9.47 -5.01 -5.02
C ILE A 116 -9.25 -5.96 -3.84
N TRP A 117 -8.79 -5.45 -2.70
CA TRP A 117 -8.61 -6.25 -1.48
C TRP A 117 -9.91 -6.92 -1.03
N LYS A 118 -11.02 -6.18 -1.05
CA LYS A 118 -12.35 -6.70 -0.70
C LYS A 118 -12.78 -7.82 -1.66
N SER A 119 -12.58 -7.64 -2.96
CA SER A 119 -12.92 -8.65 -3.97
C SER A 119 -12.13 -9.94 -3.75
N ILE A 120 -10.83 -9.83 -3.48
CA ILE A 120 -9.97 -10.98 -3.15
C ILE A 120 -10.46 -11.67 -1.88
N THR A 121 -10.61 -10.93 -0.78
CA THR A 121 -11.00 -11.50 0.51
C THR A 121 -12.40 -12.13 0.49
N GLN A 122 -13.36 -11.54 -0.23
CA GLN A 122 -14.70 -12.08 -0.38
C GLN A 122 -14.72 -13.38 -1.18
N LEU A 123 -13.96 -13.47 -2.28
CA LEU A 123 -13.89 -14.71 -3.05
C LEU A 123 -13.34 -15.85 -2.20
N PHE A 124 -12.24 -15.61 -1.49
CA PHE A 124 -11.64 -16.65 -0.67
C PHE A 124 -12.46 -16.97 0.58
N ALA A 125 -13.21 -16.02 1.15
CA ALA A 125 -14.19 -16.31 2.19
C ALA A 125 -15.33 -17.22 1.67
N SER A 126 -15.83 -16.95 0.45
CA SER A 126 -16.84 -17.77 -0.24
C SER A 126 -16.29 -19.15 -0.65
N ASN A 127 -15.05 -19.23 -1.10
CA ASN A 127 -14.40 -20.49 -1.44
C ASN A 127 -14.06 -21.31 -0.19
N GLN A 128 -13.80 -20.69 0.96
CA GLN A 128 -13.64 -21.43 2.22
C GLN A 128 -14.96 -22.07 2.67
N SER A 129 -16.12 -21.41 2.53
CA SER A 129 -17.42 -22.03 2.85
C SER A 129 -17.83 -23.09 1.81
N SER A 130 -17.65 -22.80 0.51
CA SER A 130 -17.98 -23.72 -0.60
C SER A 130 -17.05 -24.94 -0.68
N ASN A 131 -15.74 -24.77 -0.45
CA ASN A 131 -14.82 -25.91 -0.39
C ASN A 131 -14.89 -26.67 0.93
N LYS A 132 -15.29 -26.04 2.06
CA LYS A 132 -15.60 -26.80 3.29
C LYS A 132 -16.80 -27.72 3.05
N ALA A 133 -17.82 -27.27 2.31
CA ALA A 133 -18.95 -28.12 1.92
C ALA A 133 -18.54 -29.25 0.96
N ARG A 134 -17.67 -28.99 -0.02
CA ARG A 134 -17.15 -30.04 -0.94
C ARG A 134 -16.21 -31.03 -0.26
N LEU A 135 -15.30 -30.56 0.59
CA LEU A 135 -14.46 -31.42 1.43
C LEU A 135 -15.33 -32.28 2.34
N PHE A 136 -16.34 -31.70 2.98
CA PHE A 136 -17.29 -32.44 3.84
C PHE A 136 -18.13 -33.45 3.04
N GLN A 137 -18.61 -33.11 1.84
CA GLN A 137 -19.28 -34.07 0.95
C GLN A 137 -18.36 -35.20 0.50
N SER A 138 -17.08 -34.93 0.22
CA SER A 138 -16.13 -36.01 -0.10
C SER A 138 -15.83 -36.93 1.10
N PHE A 139 -16.01 -36.44 2.34
CA PHE A 139 -15.93 -37.26 3.55
C PHE A 139 -17.22 -38.02 3.87
N LEU A 140 -18.39 -37.54 3.41
CA LEU A 140 -19.69 -38.17 3.67
C LEU A 140 -20.15 -39.12 2.53
N CYS A 141 -19.62 -38.95 1.33
CA CYS A 141 -19.86 -39.82 0.18
C CYS A 141 -18.60 -40.59 -0.23
N THR A 142 -17.95 -41.23 0.74
CA THR A 142 -17.14 -42.43 0.43
C THR A 142 -18.10 -43.63 0.38
N PRO A 143 -18.17 -44.39 -0.73
CA PRO A 143 -18.92 -45.65 -0.75
C PRO A 143 -18.35 -46.69 0.21
#